data_AF-A0AA36ABV4-F1
#
_entry.id   AF-A0AA36ABV4-F1
#
_cell.length_a   1.000
_cell.length_b   1.000
_cell.length_c   1.000
_cell.angle_alpha   90.00
_cell.angle_beta   90.00
_cell.angle_gamma   90.00
#
_symmetry.space_group_name_H-M   'P 1'
#
loop_
_entity.id
_entity.type
_entity.pdbx_description
1 polymer ?
#
loop_
_entity_poly.entity_id
_entity_poly.type
_entity_poly.pdbx_seq_one_letter_code
_entity_poly.pdbx_strand_id
1 'polypeptide(L)'
;MMTTILNIAHQSPFGLLFINYSLLLGASGGLAVIWSFLNWGSQSKTNLLPVALAFALAFGGILNVLAEVQQPGRLIYGFIYGWEHWYGSIIKYGVLILPLFCLLLILQLTPLKLSVFVDKLTKILLIGTGIFLGMYSGIFMTNEHGIALWNTPLSAVLMLLSGLYTGFIAYSLVSKHTNEQPAVISSYCGLGVMLITMFILLLFTWWGHVFAGETISTSFGLLDSNYLATQIITVGALVLACVMIAVIRSKNKIHYIIIIILSAISAWGVRFLLLVGGQGTSRSSAGVFTYHPEPKEYLYSFGSIFFMAGILALVILFYENFQHKYPAHTGGEIK
;
A
#
# COMPACT_ATOMS: atom_id res chain seq x y z
N MET A 1 -2.32 48.21 -10.45
CA MET A 1 -1.68 47.42 -11.52
C MET A 1 -1.84 45.96 -11.13
N MET A 2 -2.84 45.25 -11.68
CA MET A 2 -3.02 43.81 -11.43
C MET A 2 -1.92 43.11 -12.24
N THR A 3 -0.88 42.63 -11.57
CA THR A 3 0.08 41.72 -12.18
C THR A 3 -0.64 40.40 -12.42
N THR A 4 -1.13 40.21 -13.64
CA THR A 4 -1.56 38.90 -14.12
C THR A 4 -0.31 38.04 -14.24
N ILE A 5 0.06 37.37 -13.15
CA ILE A 5 1.03 36.28 -13.22
C ILE A 5 0.36 35.25 -14.12
N LEU A 6 0.94 35.02 -15.30
CA LEU A 6 0.57 33.93 -16.18
C LEU A 6 0.82 32.65 -15.39
N ASN A 7 -0.22 32.16 -14.70
CA ASN A 7 -0.21 30.88 -14.04
C ASN A 7 -0.30 29.82 -15.14
N ILE A 8 0.84 29.51 -15.76
CA ILE A 8 0.99 28.33 -16.59
C ILE A 8 0.93 27.15 -15.61
N ALA A 9 -0.28 26.82 -15.18
CA ALA A 9 -0.51 25.69 -14.29
C ALA A 9 -0.18 24.42 -15.06
N HIS A 10 0.94 23.78 -14.71
CA HIS A 10 1.21 22.44 -15.17
C HIS A 10 0.14 21.50 -14.61
N GLN A 11 -0.31 20.53 -15.41
CA GLN A 11 -1.23 19.49 -14.95
C GLN A 11 -0.60 18.76 -13.77
N SER A 12 -1.44 18.42 -12.78
CA SER A 12 -0.99 17.58 -11.67
C SER A 12 -0.39 16.28 -12.22
N PRO A 13 0.85 15.93 -11.79
CA PRO A 13 1.52 14.73 -12.28
C PRO A 13 0.90 13.44 -11.74
N PHE A 14 0.16 13.50 -10.63
CA PHE A 14 -0.48 12.34 -10.01
C PHE A 14 -1.90 12.64 -9.55
N GLY A 15 -2.82 11.78 -9.97
CA GLY A 15 -4.20 11.78 -9.56
C GLY A 15 -4.55 10.69 -8.56
N LEU A 16 -5.84 10.38 -8.53
CA LEU A 16 -6.48 9.48 -7.59
C LEU A 16 -5.98 8.04 -7.74
N LEU A 17 -5.69 7.61 -8.97
CA LEU A 17 -5.29 6.22 -9.21
C LEU A 17 -3.88 5.95 -8.67
N PHE A 18 -2.99 6.94 -8.68
CA PHE A 18 -1.67 6.79 -8.06
C PHE A 18 -1.76 6.61 -6.53
N ILE A 19 -2.70 7.29 -5.87
CA ILE A 19 -2.97 7.09 -4.43
C ILE A 19 -3.48 5.67 -4.18
N ASN A 20 -4.43 5.21 -5.00
CA ASN A 20 -4.99 3.85 -4.88
C ASN A 20 -3.89 2.81 -5.10
N TYR A 21 -3.06 2.97 -6.13
CA TYR A 21 -1.87 2.14 -6.35
C TYR A 21 -0.98 2.06 -5.11
N SER A 22 -0.64 3.21 -4.53
CA SER A 22 0.24 3.29 -3.36
C SER A 22 -0.37 2.61 -2.13
N LEU A 23 -1.68 2.74 -1.93
CA LEU A 23 -2.40 2.07 -0.85
C LEU A 23 -2.41 0.56 -1.04
N LEU A 24 -2.84 0.10 -2.22
CA LEU A 24 -3.06 -1.31 -2.52
C LEU A 24 -1.74 -2.09 -2.45
N LEU A 25 -0.67 -1.54 -3.01
CA LEU A 25 0.65 -2.17 -2.92
C LEU A 25 1.25 -2.10 -1.52
N GLY A 26 1.05 -0.99 -0.80
CA GLY A 26 1.46 -0.90 0.60
C GLY A 26 0.79 -1.97 1.46
N ALA A 27 -0.53 -2.13 1.32
CA ALA A 27 -1.30 -3.15 2.02
C ALA A 27 -0.91 -4.58 1.59
N SER A 28 -0.68 -4.80 0.29
CA SER A 28 -0.18 -6.07 -0.23
C SER A 28 1.21 -6.40 0.32
N GLY A 29 2.12 -5.43 0.38
CA GLY A 29 3.44 -5.60 0.98
C GLY A 29 3.34 -5.96 2.45
N GLY A 30 2.46 -5.28 3.21
CA GLY A 30 2.17 -5.61 4.60
C GLY A 30 1.69 -7.05 4.79
N LEU A 31 0.73 -7.52 3.97
CA LEU A 31 0.24 -8.90 3.98
C LEU A 31 1.34 -9.91 3.68
N ALA A 32 2.16 -9.66 2.66
CA ALA A 32 3.24 -10.55 2.26
C ALA A 32 4.34 -10.64 3.33
N VAL A 33 4.69 -9.50 3.95
CA VAL A 33 5.69 -9.42 5.03
C VAL A 33 5.25 -10.24 6.23
N ILE A 34 4.06 -9.98 6.77
CA ILE A 34 3.58 -10.71 7.96
C ILE A 34 3.40 -12.21 7.64
N TRP A 35 2.81 -12.57 6.50
CA TRP A 35 2.65 -13.96 6.12
C TRP A 35 3.99 -14.70 6.02
N SER A 36 5.01 -14.05 5.42
CA SER A 36 6.34 -14.64 5.24
C SER A 36 7.06 -14.87 6.58
N PHE A 37 6.94 -13.94 7.53
CA PHE A 37 7.50 -14.09 8.88
C PHE A 37 6.85 -15.25 9.64
N LEU A 38 5.52 -15.37 9.57
CA LEU A 38 4.79 -16.38 10.32
C LEU A 38 4.99 -17.79 9.77
N ASN A 39 5.14 -17.90 8.45
CA ASN A 39 5.37 -19.18 7.80
C ASN A 39 6.87 -19.49 7.63
N TRP A 40 7.78 -18.77 8.28
CA TRP A 40 9.23 -18.91 8.08
C TRP A 40 9.76 -20.34 8.32
N GLY A 41 9.25 -21.02 9.35
CA GLY A 41 9.66 -22.37 9.75
C GLY A 41 8.86 -23.51 9.10
N SER A 42 7.77 -23.21 8.40
CA SER A 42 6.89 -24.21 7.81
C SER A 42 7.07 -24.28 6.29
N GLN A 43 7.36 -25.48 5.78
CA GLN A 43 7.21 -25.78 4.35
C GLN A 43 5.77 -26.10 3.96
N SER A 44 4.94 -26.44 4.96
CA SER A 44 3.51 -26.58 4.71
C SER A 44 2.96 -25.19 4.41
N LYS A 45 2.42 -25.04 3.20
CA LYS A 45 1.72 -23.84 2.74
C LYS A 45 0.36 -23.75 3.45
N THR A 46 0.39 -23.54 4.76
CA THR A 46 -0.80 -23.31 5.57
C THR A 46 -1.26 -21.88 5.39
N ASN A 47 -2.57 -21.69 5.23
CA ASN A 47 -3.20 -20.37 5.12
C ASN A 47 -2.65 -19.49 3.97
N LEU A 48 -2.98 -19.86 2.73
CA LEU A 48 -2.62 -19.11 1.52
C LEU A 48 -3.57 -17.95 1.19
N LEU A 49 -4.69 -17.83 1.89
CA LEU A 49 -5.67 -16.76 1.64
C LEU A 49 -5.07 -15.35 1.80
N PRO A 50 -4.17 -15.06 2.76
CA PRO A 50 -3.46 -13.78 2.82
C PRO A 50 -2.55 -13.53 1.61
N VAL A 51 -1.93 -14.58 1.05
CA VAL A 51 -1.11 -14.48 -0.17
C VAL A 51 -1.99 -14.20 -1.39
N ALA A 52 -3.16 -14.84 -1.46
CA ALA A 52 -4.15 -14.61 -2.51
C ALA A 52 -4.69 -13.18 -2.46
N LEU A 53 -5.00 -12.68 -1.26
CA LEU A 53 -5.41 -11.30 -1.05
C LEU A 53 -4.28 -10.32 -1.41
N ALA A 54 -3.04 -10.60 -0.99
CA ALA A 54 -1.89 -9.79 -1.38
C ALA A 54 -1.76 -9.72 -2.91
N PHE A 55 -1.86 -10.86 -3.61
CA PHE A 55 -1.80 -10.89 -5.06
C PHE A 55 -2.93 -10.08 -5.71
N ALA A 56 -4.17 -10.22 -5.23
CA ALA A 56 -5.30 -9.43 -5.73
C ALA A 56 -5.08 -7.93 -5.56
N LEU A 57 -4.62 -7.49 -4.38
CA LEU A 57 -4.31 -6.09 -4.09
C LEU A 57 -3.16 -5.57 -4.96
N ALA A 58 -2.07 -6.34 -5.09
CA ALA A 58 -0.93 -5.97 -5.92
C ALA A 58 -1.33 -5.77 -7.39
N PHE A 59 -2.13 -6.70 -7.92
CA PHE A 59 -2.60 -6.63 -9.29
C PHE A 59 -3.56 -5.46 -9.50
N GLY A 60 -4.49 -5.22 -8.58
CA GLY A 60 -5.36 -4.05 -8.60
C GLY A 60 -4.59 -2.73 -8.52
N GLY A 61 -3.51 -2.70 -7.73
CA GLY A 61 -2.57 -1.57 -7.68
C GLY A 61 -1.91 -1.32 -9.05
N ILE A 62 -1.38 -2.36 -9.68
CA ILE A 62 -0.76 -2.28 -11.01
C ILE A 62 -1.73 -1.70 -12.04
N LEU A 63 -2.99 -2.17 -12.06
CA LEU A 63 -4.00 -1.65 -12.99
C LEU A 63 -4.27 -0.16 -12.79
N ASN A 64 -4.29 0.32 -11.55
CA ASN A 64 -4.45 1.74 -11.26
C ASN A 64 -3.31 2.58 -11.87
N VAL A 65 -2.05 2.14 -11.74
CA VAL A 65 -0.91 2.85 -12.39
C VAL A 65 -0.94 2.72 -13.91
N LEU A 66 -1.32 1.57 -14.46
CA LEU A 66 -1.46 1.43 -15.90
C LEU A 66 -2.53 2.37 -16.48
N ALA A 67 -3.61 2.61 -15.74
CA ALA A 67 -4.66 3.55 -16.12
C ALA A 67 -4.27 5.03 -15.92
N GLU A 68 -3.36 5.32 -14.98
CA GLU A 68 -2.82 6.65 -14.74
C GLU A 68 -1.90 7.12 -15.88
N VAL A 69 -1.13 6.20 -16.47
CA VAL A 69 -0.16 6.52 -17.53
C VAL A 69 -0.89 6.87 -18.83
N GLN A 70 -0.57 8.04 -19.41
CA GLN A 70 -1.19 8.50 -20.67
C GLN A 70 -0.96 7.56 -21.86
N GLN A 71 0.17 6.85 -21.88
CA GLN A 71 0.58 5.96 -22.96
C GLN A 71 1.03 4.59 -22.42
N PRO A 72 0.09 3.75 -21.93
CA PRO A 72 0.44 2.51 -21.26
C PRO A 72 1.21 1.53 -22.17
N GLY A 73 0.92 1.54 -23.48
CA GLY A 73 1.64 0.72 -24.47
C GLY A 73 3.14 1.04 -24.59
N ARG A 74 3.58 2.22 -24.15
CA ARG A 74 4.99 2.61 -24.16
C ARG A 74 5.77 2.18 -22.92
N LEU A 75 5.10 1.59 -21.91
CA LEU A 75 5.78 1.07 -20.72
C LEU A 75 6.77 -0.05 -21.03
N ILE A 76 6.59 -0.76 -22.16
CA ILE A 76 7.56 -1.74 -22.66
C ILE A 76 8.96 -1.13 -22.81
N TYR A 77 9.07 0.15 -23.18
CA TYR A 77 10.34 0.83 -23.33
C TYR A 77 11.04 1.06 -21.98
N GLY A 78 10.30 1.11 -20.88
CA GLY A 78 10.87 1.13 -19.53
C GLY A 78 11.60 -0.17 -19.16
N PHE A 79 11.30 -1.28 -19.85
CA PHE A 79 12.02 -2.55 -19.68
C PHE A 79 13.23 -2.67 -20.60
N ILE A 80 13.20 -2.04 -21.78
CA ILE A 80 14.19 -2.29 -22.85
C ILE A 80 15.24 -1.16 -22.96
N TYR A 81 14.86 0.10 -22.68
CA TYR A 81 15.69 1.27 -22.93
C TYR A 81 15.95 2.12 -21.67
N GLY A 82 16.96 2.97 -21.74
CA GLY A 82 17.26 3.96 -20.71
C GLY A 82 18.06 3.43 -19.53
N TRP A 83 18.44 2.14 -19.50
CA TRP A 83 19.14 1.54 -18.36
C TRP A 83 20.53 2.12 -18.11
N GLU A 84 21.13 2.79 -19.09
CA GLU A 84 22.37 3.54 -18.91
C GLU A 84 22.22 4.74 -17.94
N HIS A 85 20.98 5.20 -17.70
CA HIS A 85 20.62 6.22 -16.71
C HIS A 85 19.69 5.65 -15.62
N TRP A 86 19.94 4.43 -15.15
CA TRP A 86 19.08 3.76 -14.15
C TRP A 86 19.02 4.53 -12.82
N TYR A 87 20.12 5.15 -12.41
CA TYR A 87 20.21 5.95 -11.18
C TYR A 87 19.39 7.25 -11.24
N GLY A 88 19.05 7.73 -12.44
CA GLY A 88 18.33 9.00 -12.64
C GLY A 88 16.81 8.90 -12.55
N SER A 89 16.22 7.70 -12.43
CA SER A 89 14.77 7.55 -12.34
C SER A 89 14.37 6.40 -11.43
N ILE A 90 13.80 6.76 -10.28
CA ILE A 90 13.26 5.79 -9.33
C ILE A 90 12.12 4.93 -9.92
N ILE A 91 11.45 5.44 -10.97
CA ILE A 91 10.35 4.73 -11.64
C ILE A 91 10.82 3.40 -12.25
N LYS A 92 12.07 3.33 -12.70
CA LYS A 92 12.65 2.11 -13.30
C LYS A 92 12.73 0.95 -12.32
N TYR A 93 12.95 1.20 -11.03
CA TYR A 93 12.96 0.13 -10.04
C TYR A 93 11.55 -0.43 -9.82
N GLY A 94 10.52 0.42 -9.86
CA GLY A 94 9.12 -0.02 -9.80
C GLY A 94 8.77 -0.98 -10.93
N VAL A 95 9.21 -0.66 -12.16
CA VAL A 95 9.00 -1.47 -13.37
C VAL A 95 9.52 -2.91 -13.21
N LEU A 96 10.62 -3.13 -12.48
CA LEU A 96 11.17 -4.48 -12.24
C LEU A 96 10.61 -5.14 -10.98
N ILE A 97 10.50 -4.40 -9.89
CA ILE A 97 10.16 -4.94 -8.57
C ILE A 97 8.69 -5.35 -8.51
N LEU A 98 7.80 -4.64 -9.22
CA LEU A 98 6.36 -4.97 -9.26
C LEU A 98 6.09 -6.35 -9.89
N PRO A 99 6.57 -6.66 -11.12
CA PRO A 99 6.46 -8.00 -11.67
C PRO A 99 7.13 -9.06 -10.80
N LEU A 100 8.33 -8.78 -10.27
CA LEU A 100 9.04 -9.71 -9.41
C LEU A 100 8.21 -10.07 -8.17
N PHE A 101 7.64 -9.08 -7.49
CA PHE A 101 6.79 -9.30 -6.31
C PHE A 101 5.56 -10.14 -6.66
N CYS A 102 4.87 -9.85 -7.77
CA CYS A 102 3.73 -10.64 -8.23
C CYS A 102 4.14 -12.09 -8.55
N LEU A 103 5.28 -12.30 -9.20
CA LEU A 103 5.82 -13.62 -9.50
C LEU A 103 6.13 -14.41 -8.22
N LEU A 104 6.70 -13.76 -7.20
CA LEU A 104 6.98 -14.39 -5.91
C LEU A 104 5.68 -14.80 -5.18
N LEU A 105 4.63 -13.96 -5.25
CA LEU A 105 3.31 -14.30 -4.71
C LEU A 105 2.68 -15.48 -5.46
N ILE A 106 2.74 -15.48 -6.80
CA ILE A 106 2.27 -16.60 -7.63
C ILE A 106 3.05 -17.87 -7.26
N LEU A 107 4.37 -17.81 -7.12
CA LEU A 107 5.20 -18.95 -6.75
C LEU A 107 4.75 -19.55 -5.40
N GLN A 108 4.37 -18.70 -4.44
CA GLN A 108 3.81 -19.17 -3.17
C GLN A 108 2.40 -19.75 -3.31
N LEU A 109 1.55 -19.18 -4.16
CA LEU A 109 0.22 -19.72 -4.47
C LEU A 109 0.26 -21.03 -5.27
N THR A 110 1.35 -21.31 -5.99
CA THR A 110 1.45 -22.55 -6.77
C THR A 110 1.45 -23.78 -5.86
N PRO A 111 0.90 -24.91 -6.32
CA PRO A 111 0.92 -26.18 -5.57
C PRO A 111 2.31 -26.85 -5.58
N LEU A 112 3.30 -26.24 -6.24
CA LEU A 112 4.64 -26.80 -6.35
C LEU A 112 5.31 -26.89 -4.97
N LYS A 113 5.84 -28.09 -4.66
CA LYS A 113 6.74 -28.28 -3.52
C LYS A 113 8.08 -27.65 -3.85
N LEU A 114 8.32 -26.46 -3.30
CA LEU A 114 9.61 -25.78 -3.42
C LEU A 114 10.63 -26.47 -2.51
N SER A 115 11.90 -26.46 -2.92
CA SER A 115 12.98 -26.88 -2.02
C SER A 115 13.07 -25.92 -0.83
N VAL A 116 13.60 -26.38 0.30
CA VAL A 116 13.75 -25.57 1.53
C VAL A 116 14.45 -24.24 1.23
N PHE A 117 15.49 -24.30 0.41
CA PHE A 117 16.26 -23.12 0.01
C PHE A 117 15.41 -22.14 -0.81
N VAL A 118 14.71 -22.62 -1.84
CA VAL A 118 13.88 -21.77 -2.71
C VAL A 118 12.73 -21.14 -1.95
N ASP A 119 12.07 -21.89 -1.07
CA ASP A 119 10.98 -21.37 -0.24
C ASP A 119 11.46 -20.24 0.70
N LYS A 120 12.57 -20.46 1.41
CA LYS A 120 13.18 -19.43 2.27
C LYS A 120 13.62 -18.20 1.48
N LEU A 121 14.28 -18.40 0.34
CA LEU A 121 14.69 -17.30 -0.54
C LEU A 121 13.48 -16.50 -1.03
N THR A 122 12.40 -17.19 -1.43
CA THR A 122 11.16 -16.55 -1.86
C THR A 122 10.55 -15.69 -0.75
N LYS A 123 10.51 -16.20 0.49
CA LYS A 123 10.03 -15.45 1.66
C LYS A 123 10.91 -14.23 1.99
N ILE A 124 12.24 -14.37 1.91
CA ILE A 124 13.18 -13.23 2.06
C ILE A 124 12.90 -12.16 1.01
N LEU A 125 12.79 -12.57 -0.26
CA LEU A 125 12.52 -11.65 -1.35
C LEU A 125 11.15 -11.00 -1.23
N LEU A 126 10.11 -11.73 -0.79
CA LEU A 126 8.79 -11.18 -0.50
C LEU A 126 8.83 -10.13 0.61
N ILE A 127 9.61 -10.36 1.68
CA ILE A 127 9.80 -9.37 2.74
C ILE A 127 10.49 -8.12 2.18
N GLY A 128 11.61 -8.29 1.48
CA GLY A 128 12.39 -7.17 0.94
C GLY A 128 11.60 -6.35 -0.08
N THR A 129 10.96 -7.03 -1.04
CA THR A 129 10.13 -6.37 -2.07
C THR A 129 8.83 -5.80 -1.46
N GLY A 130 8.21 -6.45 -0.49
CA GLY A 130 7.03 -5.93 0.21
C GLY A 130 7.32 -4.65 1.00
N ILE A 131 8.45 -4.59 1.72
CA ILE A 131 8.92 -3.37 2.38
C ILE A 131 9.21 -2.28 1.35
N PHE A 132 9.93 -2.62 0.27
CA PHE A 132 10.25 -1.67 -0.79
C PHE A 132 8.98 -1.07 -1.40
N LEU A 133 7.99 -1.90 -1.75
CA LEU A 133 6.72 -1.44 -2.33
C LEU A 133 5.94 -0.54 -1.37
N GLY A 134 5.97 -0.80 -0.06
CA GLY A 134 5.40 0.08 0.95
C GLY A 134 6.09 1.44 1.02
N MET A 135 7.41 1.48 0.85
CA MET A 135 8.20 2.73 0.85
C MET A 135 8.18 3.47 -0.49
N TYR A 136 7.94 2.76 -1.59
CA TYR A 136 8.29 3.17 -2.94
C TYR A 136 7.74 4.55 -3.32
N SER A 137 6.46 4.80 -3.10
CA SER A 137 5.85 6.12 -3.38
C SER A 137 6.50 7.23 -2.57
N GLY A 138 6.88 6.97 -1.32
CA GLY A 138 7.56 7.96 -0.49
C GLY A 138 9.03 8.16 -0.87
N ILE A 139 9.74 7.11 -1.34
CA ILE A 139 11.09 7.26 -1.91
C ILE A 139 11.03 8.12 -3.17
N PHE A 140 10.02 7.90 -4.02
CA PHE A 140 9.77 8.75 -5.19
C PHE A 140 9.61 10.22 -4.78
N MET A 141 8.75 10.49 -3.80
CA MET A 141 8.54 11.85 -3.29
C MET A 141 9.84 12.48 -2.78
N THR A 142 10.67 11.74 -2.04
CA THR A 142 11.91 12.30 -1.48
C THR A 142 12.90 12.80 -2.52
N ASN A 143 12.90 12.18 -3.71
CA ASN A 143 13.79 12.52 -4.81
C ASN A 143 13.28 13.71 -5.65
N GLU A 144 12.03 14.14 -5.44
CA GLU A 144 11.46 15.29 -6.14
C GLU A 144 11.63 16.55 -5.32
N HIS A 145 12.61 17.38 -5.70
CA HIS A 145 13.01 18.57 -4.95
C HIS A 145 12.12 19.79 -5.20
N GLY A 146 11.27 19.76 -6.23
CA GLY A 146 10.39 20.88 -6.58
C GLY A 146 9.22 21.11 -5.61
N ILE A 147 8.84 20.09 -4.83
CA ILE A 147 7.66 20.10 -3.98
C ILE A 147 8.06 20.18 -2.51
N ALA A 148 7.49 21.18 -1.80
CA ALA A 148 7.90 21.54 -0.45
C ALA A 148 7.67 20.41 0.56
N LEU A 149 6.54 19.72 0.47
CA LEU A 149 6.14 18.67 1.43
C LEU A 149 6.76 17.29 1.15
N TRP A 150 7.39 17.07 0.00
CA TRP A 150 7.82 15.74 -0.45
C TRP A 150 9.25 15.38 -0.04
N ASN A 151 10.11 16.39 0.08
CA ASN A 151 11.54 16.22 0.26
C ASN A 151 11.94 15.96 1.73
N THR A 152 11.44 14.87 2.31
CA THR A 152 11.82 14.41 3.65
C THR A 152 11.80 12.88 3.76
N PRO A 153 12.87 12.25 4.28
CA PRO A 153 12.99 10.79 4.35
C PRO A 153 11.87 10.15 5.17
N LEU A 154 11.28 10.91 6.08
CA LEU A 154 10.17 10.46 6.91
C LEU A 154 8.90 10.17 6.09
N SER A 155 8.72 10.79 4.92
CA SER A 155 7.62 10.47 3.99
C SER A 155 7.67 9.00 3.54
N ALA A 156 8.86 8.47 3.23
CA ALA A 156 9.03 7.05 2.87
C ALA A 156 8.66 6.12 4.03
N VAL A 157 9.03 6.50 5.25
CA VAL A 157 8.68 5.73 6.46
C VAL A 157 7.18 5.77 6.73
N LEU A 158 6.52 6.93 6.58
CA LEU A 158 5.07 7.06 6.73
C LEU A 158 4.31 6.23 5.69
N MET A 159 4.76 6.22 4.43
CA MET A 159 4.17 5.37 3.39
C MET A 159 4.31 3.89 3.72
N LEU A 160 5.50 3.47 4.20
CA LEU A 160 5.73 2.09 4.63
C LEU A 160 4.80 1.69 5.77
N LEU A 161 4.80 2.45 6.86
CA LEU A 161 4.04 2.10 8.06
C LEU A 161 2.54 2.04 7.78
N SER A 162 2.04 2.94 6.95
CA SER A 162 0.64 2.91 6.54
C SER A 162 0.27 1.74 5.64
N GLY A 163 1.20 1.26 4.81
CA GLY A 163 1.04 -0.01 4.11
C GLY A 163 1.06 -1.21 5.07
N LEU A 164 2.07 -1.26 5.96
CA LEU A 164 2.25 -2.36 6.90
C LEU A 164 1.08 -2.51 7.86
N TYR A 165 0.61 -1.45 8.54
CA TYR A 165 -0.50 -1.60 9.48
C TYR A 165 -1.78 -2.02 8.76
N THR A 166 -2.05 -1.48 7.55
CA THR A 166 -3.24 -1.86 6.78
C THR A 166 -3.19 -3.33 6.38
N GLY A 167 -2.02 -3.80 5.92
CA GLY A 167 -1.81 -5.21 5.58
C GLY A 167 -1.86 -6.15 6.78
N PHE A 168 -1.30 -5.78 7.92
CA PHE A 168 -1.26 -6.61 9.14
C PHE A 168 -2.67 -6.75 9.76
N ILE A 169 -3.44 -5.68 9.75
CA ILE A 169 -4.84 -5.71 10.20
C ILE A 169 -5.68 -6.54 9.22
N ALA A 170 -5.47 -6.40 7.90
CA ALA A 170 -6.13 -7.24 6.90
C ALA A 170 -5.79 -8.73 7.08
N TYR A 171 -4.53 -9.06 7.36
CA TYR A 171 -4.09 -10.43 7.68
C TYR A 171 -4.92 -11.02 8.81
N SER A 172 -5.15 -10.24 9.86
CA SER A 172 -5.87 -10.68 11.07
C SER A 172 -7.32 -11.10 10.79
N LEU A 173 -7.99 -10.48 9.82
CA LEU A 173 -9.35 -10.88 9.38
C LEU A 173 -9.31 -12.16 8.55
N VAL A 174 -8.34 -12.24 7.65
CA VAL A 174 -8.21 -13.36 6.72
C VAL A 174 -7.82 -14.64 7.48
N SER A 175 -6.87 -14.56 8.41
CA SER A 175 -6.42 -15.68 9.24
C SER A 175 -7.52 -16.22 10.17
N LYS A 176 -8.48 -15.39 10.61
CA LYS A 176 -9.67 -15.86 11.33
C LYS A 176 -10.57 -16.78 10.52
N HIS A 177 -10.53 -16.69 9.19
CA HIS A 177 -11.27 -17.63 8.34
C HIS A 177 -10.56 -18.98 8.24
N THR A 178 -9.31 -19.06 8.69
CA THR A 178 -8.42 -20.21 8.49
C THR A 178 -8.13 -20.96 9.79
N ASN A 179 -9.14 -21.20 10.65
CA ASN A 179 -9.02 -22.03 11.87
C ASN A 179 -7.75 -21.79 12.74
N GLU A 180 -7.13 -20.62 12.67
CA GLU A 180 -5.93 -20.31 13.43
C GLU A 180 -6.29 -20.09 14.92
N GLN A 181 -5.35 -20.43 15.81
CA GLN A 181 -5.59 -20.32 17.24
C GLN A 181 -5.86 -18.86 17.66
N PRO A 182 -6.89 -18.57 18.48
CA PRO A 182 -7.27 -17.21 18.86
C PRO A 182 -6.14 -16.36 19.48
N ALA A 183 -5.21 -16.99 20.22
CA ALA A 183 -4.08 -16.33 20.85
C ALA A 183 -3.08 -15.75 19.82
N VAL A 184 -2.92 -16.45 18.70
CA VAL A 184 -2.02 -16.06 17.61
C VAL A 184 -2.57 -14.82 16.89
N ILE A 185 -3.89 -14.79 16.70
CA ILE A 185 -4.62 -13.67 16.07
C ILE A 185 -4.57 -12.40 16.94
N SER A 186 -4.66 -12.53 18.26
CA SER A 186 -4.52 -11.37 19.17
C SER A 186 -3.13 -10.75 19.13
N SER A 187 -2.08 -11.54 18.92
CA SER A 187 -0.72 -11.04 18.79
C SER A 187 -0.53 -10.21 17.51
N TYR A 188 -1.18 -10.58 16.40
CA TYR A 188 -1.13 -9.82 15.15
C TYR A 188 -1.87 -8.49 15.24
N CYS A 189 -3.00 -8.48 15.95
CA CYS A 189 -3.70 -7.23 16.26
C CYS A 189 -2.81 -6.30 17.09
N GLY A 190 -2.08 -6.85 18.07
CA GLY A 190 -1.11 -6.08 18.87
C GLY A 190 0.02 -5.46 18.05
N LEU A 191 0.56 -6.21 17.07
CA LEU A 191 1.54 -5.65 16.12
C LEU A 191 0.92 -4.53 15.27
N GLY A 192 -0.32 -4.69 14.82
CA GLY A 192 -1.07 -3.63 14.14
C GLY A 192 -1.22 -2.36 14.97
N VAL A 193 -1.53 -2.48 16.27
CA VAL A 193 -1.60 -1.34 17.21
C VAL A 193 -0.24 -0.67 17.37
N MET A 194 0.83 -1.46 17.49
CA MET A 194 2.17 -0.90 17.61
C MET A 194 2.53 -0.08 16.37
N LEU A 195 2.26 -0.61 15.17
CA LEU A 195 2.55 0.06 13.90
C LEU A 195 1.70 1.33 13.71
N ILE A 196 0.39 1.30 14.00
CA ILE A 196 -0.47 2.48 13.88
C ILE A 196 -0.08 3.55 14.89
N THR A 197 0.33 3.17 16.10
CA THR A 197 0.80 4.11 17.13
C THR A 197 2.12 4.75 16.72
N MET A 198 3.07 3.96 16.24
CA MET A 198 4.34 4.48 15.70
C MET A 198 4.11 5.41 14.52
N PHE A 199 3.18 5.05 13.64
CA PHE A 199 2.77 5.90 12.52
C PHE A 199 2.19 7.23 12.99
N ILE A 200 1.27 7.23 13.97
CA ILE A 200 0.70 8.45 14.55
C ILE A 200 1.81 9.35 15.11
N LEU A 201 2.69 8.79 15.94
CA LEU A 201 3.81 9.55 16.55
C LEU A 201 4.71 10.18 15.48
N LEU A 202 5.10 9.40 14.47
CA LEU A 202 5.95 9.89 13.39
C LEU A 202 5.23 10.89 12.49
N LEU A 203 3.92 10.74 12.26
CA LEU A 203 3.12 11.67 11.47
C LEU A 203 3.03 13.03 12.17
N PHE A 204 2.80 13.06 13.48
CA PHE A 204 2.79 14.31 14.25
C PHE A 204 4.18 14.95 14.32
N THR A 205 5.25 14.17 14.48
CA THR A 205 6.62 14.69 14.43
C THR A 205 6.96 15.25 13.04
N TRP A 206 6.55 14.55 11.98
CA TRP A 206 6.69 15.03 10.60
C TRP A 206 5.96 16.36 10.42
N TRP A 207 4.70 16.43 10.87
CA TRP A 207 3.88 17.63 10.79
C TRP A 207 4.52 18.80 11.54
N GLY A 208 4.94 18.58 12.79
CA GLY A 208 5.61 19.60 13.59
C GLY A 208 6.89 20.10 12.95
N HIS A 209 7.70 19.21 12.35
CA HIS A 209 8.93 19.60 11.67
C HIS A 209 8.67 20.38 10.38
N VAL A 210 7.77 19.89 9.53
CA VAL A 210 7.50 20.46 8.21
C VAL A 210 6.83 21.84 8.32
N PHE A 211 5.91 22.02 9.26
CA PHE A 211 5.17 23.28 9.41
C PHE A 211 5.81 24.28 10.40
N ALA A 212 6.98 23.98 10.96
CA ALA A 212 7.70 24.91 11.85
C ALA A 212 8.40 26.07 11.11
N GLY A 213 8.58 25.99 9.78
CA GLY A 213 9.28 27.01 8.98
C GLY A 213 8.35 28.04 8.31
N GLU A 214 8.81 29.28 8.18
CA GLU A 214 8.04 30.39 7.58
C GLU A 214 7.63 30.15 6.12
N THR A 215 8.47 29.46 5.34
CA THR A 215 8.26 29.14 3.92
C THR A 215 7.10 28.16 3.65
N ILE A 216 6.57 27.51 4.69
CA ILE A 216 5.56 26.43 4.57
C ILE A 216 4.20 26.86 5.17
N SER A 217 4.10 28.09 5.70
CA SER A 217 2.83 28.69 6.14
C SER A 217 1.78 28.78 5.03
N THR A 218 2.22 29.03 3.78
CA THR A 218 1.37 29.00 2.58
C THR A 218 0.89 27.58 2.24
N SER A 219 1.73 26.56 2.43
CA SER A 219 1.36 25.15 2.26
C SER A 219 0.31 24.70 3.28
N PHE A 220 0.42 25.19 4.52
CA PHE A 220 -0.58 24.93 5.56
C PHE A 220 -1.92 25.57 5.20
N GLY A 221 -1.91 26.85 4.80
CA GLY A 221 -3.11 27.55 4.34
C GLY A 221 -3.80 26.87 3.15
N LEU A 222 -3.03 26.27 2.23
CA LEU A 222 -3.56 25.52 1.08
C LEU A 222 -4.24 24.21 1.50
N LEU A 223 -3.59 23.45 2.39
CA LEU A 223 -4.15 22.20 2.91
C LEU A 223 -5.42 22.45 3.73
N ASP A 224 -5.46 23.50 4.54
CA ASP A 224 -6.61 23.84 5.37
C ASP A 224 -7.76 24.43 4.55
N SER A 225 -7.48 25.29 3.58
CA SER A 225 -8.55 25.90 2.77
C SER A 225 -9.23 24.89 1.84
N ASN A 226 -8.49 23.92 1.29
CA ASN A 226 -9.02 23.03 0.25
C ASN A 226 -9.23 21.59 0.69
N TYR A 227 -8.53 21.12 1.74
CA TYR A 227 -8.53 19.71 2.12
C TYR A 227 -8.84 19.47 3.61
N LEU A 228 -9.32 20.46 4.36
CA LEU A 228 -9.66 20.31 5.79
C LEU A 228 -10.60 19.13 6.07
N ALA A 229 -11.65 18.95 5.24
CA ALA A 229 -12.55 17.82 5.40
C ALA A 229 -11.80 16.47 5.27
N THR A 230 -10.91 16.35 4.29
CA THR A 230 -10.06 15.17 4.10
C THR A 230 -9.13 14.97 5.30
N GLN A 231 -8.52 16.04 5.85
CA GLN A 231 -7.69 15.97 7.05
C GLN A 231 -8.47 15.42 8.25
N ILE A 232 -9.66 15.99 8.53
CA ILE A 232 -10.51 15.58 9.65
C ILE A 232 -10.93 14.12 9.51
N ILE A 233 -11.36 13.70 8.32
CA ILE A 233 -11.75 12.30 8.05
C ILE A 233 -10.55 11.37 8.25
N THR A 234 -9.37 11.75 7.77
CA THR A 234 -8.14 10.96 7.86
C THR A 234 -7.72 10.75 9.32
N VAL A 235 -7.63 11.83 10.09
CA VAL A 235 -7.24 11.79 11.50
C VAL A 235 -8.31 11.09 12.33
N GLY A 236 -9.59 11.38 12.08
CA GLY A 236 -10.71 10.71 12.75
C GLY A 236 -10.71 9.21 12.52
N ALA A 237 -10.51 8.75 11.27
CA ALA A 237 -10.41 7.33 10.95
C ALA A 237 -9.19 6.67 11.59
N LEU A 238 -8.05 7.37 11.63
CA LEU A 238 -6.81 6.87 12.24
C LEU A 238 -6.96 6.66 13.75
N VAL A 239 -7.48 7.67 14.45
CA VAL A 239 -7.71 7.62 15.89
C VAL A 239 -8.77 6.57 16.21
N LEU A 240 -9.88 6.54 15.47
CA LEU A 240 -10.94 5.56 15.70
C LEU A 240 -10.46 4.12 15.44
N ALA A 241 -9.67 3.87 14.39
CA ALA A 241 -9.04 2.57 14.16
C ALA A 241 -8.16 2.17 15.35
N CYS A 242 -7.30 3.07 15.83
CA CYS A 242 -6.41 2.80 16.96
C CYS A 242 -7.19 2.47 18.24
N VAL A 243 -8.20 3.28 18.58
CA VAL A 243 -9.07 3.07 19.75
C VAL A 243 -9.84 1.76 19.62
N MET A 244 -10.41 1.47 18.45
CA MET A 244 -11.14 0.23 18.24
C MET A 244 -10.24 -0.99 18.39
N ILE A 245 -9.02 -0.99 17.86
CA ILE A 245 -8.11 -2.13 18.05
C ILE A 245 -7.69 -2.27 19.51
N ALA A 246 -7.45 -1.16 20.22
CA ALA A 246 -7.01 -1.17 21.62
C ALA A 246 -8.11 -1.62 22.60
N VAL A 247 -9.35 -1.16 22.39
CA VAL A 247 -10.49 -1.37 23.30
C VAL A 247 -11.28 -2.62 22.93
N ILE A 248 -11.49 -2.86 21.63
CA ILE A 248 -12.36 -3.93 21.16
C ILE A 248 -11.56 -5.23 21.06
N ARG A 249 -11.44 -5.93 22.20
CA ARG A 249 -11.01 -7.35 22.25
C ARG A 249 -12.09 -8.33 21.77
N SER A 250 -13.19 -7.82 21.21
CA SER A 250 -14.35 -8.61 20.78
C SER A 250 -13.98 -9.59 19.66
N LYS A 251 -14.47 -10.83 19.75
CA LYS A 251 -14.31 -11.84 18.69
C LYS A 251 -15.20 -11.59 17.46
N ASN A 252 -16.08 -10.57 17.48
CA ASN A 252 -17.07 -10.34 16.43
C ASN A 252 -16.42 -9.82 15.13
N LYS A 253 -16.71 -10.51 14.02
CA LYS A 253 -16.19 -10.24 12.67
C LYS A 253 -16.47 -8.81 12.18
N ILE A 254 -17.60 -8.23 12.54
CA ILE A 254 -18.02 -6.90 12.08
C ILE A 254 -17.02 -5.82 12.55
N HIS A 255 -16.54 -5.91 13.79
CA HIS A 255 -15.57 -4.93 14.32
C HIS A 255 -14.26 -4.94 13.53
N TYR A 256 -13.77 -6.11 13.11
CA TYR A 256 -12.55 -6.22 12.32
C TYR A 256 -12.71 -5.62 10.93
N ILE A 257 -13.87 -5.81 10.30
CA ILE A 257 -14.18 -5.19 9.01
C ILE A 257 -14.18 -3.67 9.15
N ILE A 258 -14.81 -3.14 10.20
CA ILE A 258 -14.81 -1.68 10.47
C ILE A 258 -13.38 -1.17 10.69
N ILE A 259 -12.58 -1.87 11.49
CA ILE A 259 -11.18 -1.49 11.73
C ILE A 259 -10.39 -1.44 10.42
N ILE A 260 -10.53 -2.45 9.55
CA ILE A 260 -9.86 -2.47 8.23
C ILE A 260 -10.28 -1.30 7.38
N ILE A 261 -11.57 -0.98 7.33
CA ILE A 261 -12.10 0.16 6.57
C ILE A 261 -11.51 1.46 7.11
N LEU A 262 -11.48 1.66 8.42
CA LEU A 262 -10.91 2.86 9.04
C LEU A 262 -9.39 2.96 8.83
N SER A 263 -8.66 1.85 8.94
CA SER A 263 -7.24 1.78 8.61
C SER A 263 -6.98 2.08 7.13
N ALA A 264 -7.81 1.58 6.21
CA ALA A 264 -7.69 1.87 4.80
C ALA A 264 -8.00 3.34 4.50
N ILE A 265 -9.06 3.92 5.09
CA ILE A 265 -9.42 5.34 4.93
C ILE A 265 -8.29 6.24 5.45
N SER A 266 -7.73 5.95 6.62
CA SER A 266 -6.62 6.73 7.16
C SER A 266 -5.34 6.59 6.33
N ALA A 267 -4.98 5.37 5.92
CA ALA A 267 -3.83 5.13 5.05
C ALA A 267 -3.97 5.80 3.67
N TRP A 268 -5.19 5.79 3.12
CA TRP A 268 -5.54 6.46 1.88
C TRP A 268 -5.49 7.98 2.04
N GLY A 269 -6.06 8.50 3.11
CA GLY A 269 -6.14 9.94 3.38
C GLY A 269 -4.78 10.57 3.58
N VAL A 270 -3.87 9.91 4.31
CA VAL A 270 -2.49 10.40 4.44
C VAL A 270 -1.76 10.37 3.09
N ARG A 271 -1.96 9.33 2.26
CA ARG A 271 -1.40 9.29 0.90
C ARG A 271 -1.97 10.41 0.03
N PHE A 272 -3.27 10.66 0.11
CA PHE A 272 -3.92 11.74 -0.62
C PHE A 272 -3.34 13.10 -0.21
N LEU A 273 -3.28 13.39 1.08
CA LEU A 273 -2.77 14.66 1.58
C LEU A 273 -1.28 14.86 1.26
N LEU A 274 -0.48 13.80 1.38
CA LEU A 274 0.95 13.87 1.08
C LEU A 274 1.23 13.96 -0.42
N LEU A 275 0.65 13.09 -1.25
CA LEU A 275 0.90 13.09 -2.70
C LEU A 275 0.12 14.21 -3.37
N VAL A 276 -1.20 14.12 -3.34
CA VAL A 276 -2.07 15.00 -4.12
C VAL A 276 -2.25 16.38 -3.49
N GLY A 277 -2.36 16.45 -2.17
CA GLY A 277 -2.31 17.73 -1.45
C GLY A 277 -0.90 18.35 -1.56
N GLY A 278 0.14 17.53 -1.44
CA GLY A 278 1.52 18.00 -1.45
C GLY A 278 2.02 18.51 -2.80
N GLN A 279 1.65 17.91 -3.93
CA GLN A 279 2.07 18.41 -5.24
C GLN A 279 1.61 19.85 -5.53
N GLY A 280 0.53 20.30 -4.89
CA GLY A 280 0.05 21.69 -5.00
C GLY A 280 0.92 22.71 -4.26
N THR A 281 1.92 22.26 -3.49
CA THR A 281 2.79 23.08 -2.63
C THR A 281 4.18 23.22 -3.25
N SER A 282 4.30 24.07 -4.27
CA SER A 282 5.58 24.36 -4.93
C SER A 282 6.49 25.22 -4.05
N ARG A 283 7.80 24.93 -4.06
CA ARG A 283 8.82 25.79 -3.42
C ARG A 283 9.00 27.15 -4.11
N SER A 284 8.67 27.26 -5.39
CA SER A 284 8.91 28.47 -6.18
C SER A 284 7.77 29.48 -6.16
N SER A 285 6.68 29.22 -5.43
CA SER A 285 5.43 30.02 -5.41
C SER A 285 4.73 30.21 -6.77
N ALA A 286 5.32 29.69 -7.86
CA ALA A 286 4.76 29.70 -9.20
C ALA A 286 3.66 28.63 -9.30
N GLY A 287 2.45 29.01 -8.90
CA GLY A 287 1.24 28.21 -9.04
C GLY A 287 0.91 27.37 -7.80
N VAL A 288 -0.23 27.69 -7.19
CA VAL A 288 -0.93 26.81 -6.26
C VAL A 288 -1.90 25.97 -7.08
N PHE A 289 -1.77 24.65 -7.02
CA PHE A 289 -2.65 23.72 -7.74
C PHE A 289 -3.58 22.99 -6.77
N THR A 290 -4.88 23.08 -7.02
CA THR A 290 -5.89 22.26 -6.34
C THR A 290 -6.30 21.13 -7.26
N TYR A 291 -6.33 19.92 -6.72
CA TYR A 291 -6.69 18.74 -7.48
C TYR A 291 -8.18 18.44 -7.29
N HIS A 292 -8.85 18.21 -8.42
CA HIS A 292 -10.22 17.73 -8.46
C HIS A 292 -10.24 16.43 -9.27
N PRO A 293 -10.65 15.30 -8.67
CA PRO A 293 -10.68 14.04 -9.39
C PRO A 293 -11.65 14.09 -10.56
N GLU A 294 -11.23 13.59 -11.71
CA GLU A 294 -12.08 13.45 -12.88
C GLU A 294 -13.03 12.24 -12.74
N PRO A 295 -14.23 12.27 -13.36
CA PRO A 295 -15.17 11.15 -13.34
C PRO A 295 -14.56 9.80 -13.75
N LYS A 296 -13.62 9.82 -14.71
CA LYS A 296 -12.90 8.62 -15.17
C LYS A 296 -12.08 7.97 -14.06
N GLU A 297 -11.49 8.76 -13.17
CA GLU A 297 -10.65 8.24 -12.09
C GLU A 297 -11.51 7.53 -11.03
N TYR A 298 -12.71 8.02 -10.75
CA TYR A 298 -13.67 7.30 -9.92
C TYR A 298 -14.08 5.98 -10.56
N LEU A 299 -14.39 5.99 -11.86
CA LEU A 299 -14.76 4.78 -12.60
C LEU A 299 -13.66 3.72 -12.54
N TYR A 300 -12.40 4.10 -12.79
CA TYR A 300 -11.25 3.19 -12.67
C TYR A 300 -11.04 2.72 -11.23
N SER A 301 -11.22 3.60 -10.24
CA SER A 301 -11.14 3.24 -8.81
C SER A 301 -12.16 2.15 -8.46
N PHE A 302 -13.44 2.34 -8.82
CA PHE A 302 -14.49 1.34 -8.59
C PHE A 302 -14.23 0.05 -9.40
N GLY A 303 -13.87 0.18 -10.67
CA GLY A 303 -13.52 -0.95 -11.53
C GLY A 303 -12.38 -1.79 -10.95
N SER A 304 -11.36 -1.16 -10.36
CA SER A 304 -10.25 -1.85 -9.72
C SER A 304 -10.72 -2.70 -8.53
N ILE A 305 -11.69 -2.23 -7.73
CA ILE A 305 -12.26 -2.98 -6.60
C ILE A 305 -12.97 -4.25 -7.09
N PHE A 306 -13.84 -4.13 -8.10
CA PHE A 306 -14.51 -5.29 -8.69
C PHE A 306 -13.53 -6.27 -9.29
N PHE A 307 -12.49 -5.78 -9.96
CA PHE A 307 -11.47 -6.61 -10.55
C PHE A 307 -10.63 -7.36 -9.50
N MET A 308 -10.27 -6.69 -8.40
CA MET A 308 -9.59 -7.32 -7.26
C MET A 308 -10.45 -8.42 -6.63
N ALA A 309 -11.76 -8.15 -6.44
CA ALA A 309 -12.68 -9.15 -5.92
C ALA A 309 -12.80 -10.36 -6.87
N GLY A 310 -12.85 -10.12 -8.18
CA GLY A 310 -12.84 -11.16 -9.21
C GLY A 310 -11.57 -12.01 -9.21
N ILE A 311 -10.39 -11.38 -9.14
CA ILE A 311 -9.11 -12.09 -9.01
C ILE A 311 -9.09 -12.93 -7.74
N LEU A 312 -9.47 -12.34 -6.60
CA LEU A 312 -9.46 -13.04 -5.33
C LEU A 312 -10.36 -14.29 -5.39
N ALA A 313 -11.59 -14.14 -5.90
CA ALA A 313 -12.51 -15.25 -6.10
C ALA A 313 -11.92 -16.32 -7.03
N LEU A 314 -11.29 -15.91 -8.14
CA LEU A 314 -10.64 -16.81 -9.09
C LEU A 314 -9.48 -17.59 -8.45
N VAL A 315 -8.61 -16.91 -7.68
CA VAL A 315 -7.49 -17.56 -6.98
C VAL A 315 -8.01 -18.53 -5.92
N ILE A 316 -9.06 -18.17 -5.18
CA ILE A 316 -9.70 -19.07 -4.21
C ILE A 316 -10.28 -20.31 -4.90
N LEU A 317 -11.03 -20.13 -6.00
CA LEU A 317 -11.60 -21.23 -6.77
C LEU A 317 -10.52 -22.16 -7.36
N PHE A 318 -9.43 -21.60 -7.88
CA PHE A 318 -8.30 -22.40 -8.36
C PHE A 318 -7.66 -23.19 -7.22
N TYR A 319 -7.51 -22.59 -6.05
CA TYR A 319 -6.95 -23.25 -4.88
C TYR A 319 -7.83 -24.37 -4.34
N GLU A 320 -9.14 -24.14 -4.19
CA GLU A 320 -10.11 -25.15 -3.74
C GLU A 320 -10.16 -26.34 -4.71
N ASN A 321 -10.23 -26.08 -6.01
CA ASN A 321 -10.20 -27.11 -7.03
C ASN A 321 -8.89 -27.92 -7.01
N PHE A 322 -7.76 -27.28 -6.71
CA PHE A 322 -6.47 -27.97 -6.61
C PHE A 322 -6.39 -28.88 -5.39
N GLN A 323 -6.85 -28.41 -4.23
CA GLN A 323 -6.93 -29.20 -2.99
C GLN A 323 -7.84 -30.42 -3.16
N HIS A 324 -8.95 -30.27 -3.87
CA HIS A 324 -9.85 -31.40 -4.19
C HIS A 324 -9.22 -32.44 -5.10
N LYS A 325 -8.42 -32.01 -6.09
CA LYS A 325 -7.83 -32.90 -7.11
C LYS A 325 -6.55 -33.59 -6.65
N TYR A 326 -5.81 -32.97 -5.73
CA TYR A 326 -4.58 -33.50 -5.15
C TYR A 326 -4.62 -33.29 -3.63
N PRO A 327 -5.43 -34.07 -2.89
CA PRO A 327 -5.46 -33.96 -1.45
C PRO A 327 -4.04 -34.18 -0.92
N ALA A 328 -3.59 -33.29 -0.03
CA ALA A 328 -2.36 -33.51 0.69
C ALA A 328 -2.46 -34.89 1.33
N HIS A 329 -1.65 -35.86 0.87
CA HIS A 329 -1.49 -37.12 1.57
C HIS A 329 -1.04 -36.76 2.99
N THR A 330 -2.00 -36.79 3.92
CA THR A 330 -1.76 -36.78 5.35
C THR A 330 -0.70 -37.84 5.59
N GLY A 331 0.43 -37.42 6.16
CA GLY A 331 1.60 -38.26 6.35
C GLY A 331 1.20 -39.61 6.91
N GLY A 332 1.21 -40.63 6.05
CA GLY A 332 1.33 -42.00 6.50
C GLY A 332 2.71 -42.09 7.10
N GLU A 333 2.76 -42.41 8.39
CA GLU A 333 3.96 -42.87 9.06
C GLU A 333 4.66 -43.88 8.15
N ILE A 334 5.86 -43.54 7.71
CA ILE A 334 6.78 -44.53 7.15
C ILE A 334 7.21 -45.35 8.37
N LYS A 335 6.59 -46.53 8.53
CA LYS A 335 7.12 -47.59 9.38
C LYS A 335 8.35 -48.22 8.76
#